data_AF-A0A9D2W7S7-F1
#
_entry.id   AF-A0A9D2W7S7-F1
#
_cell.length_a   1.000
_cell.length_b   1.000
_cell.length_c   1.000
_cell.angle_alpha   90.00
_cell.angle_beta   90.00
_cell.angle_gamma   90.00
#
_symmetry.space_group_name_H-M   'P 1'
#
loop_
_entity.id
_entity.type
_entity.pdbx_description
1 polymer ?
#
loop_
_entity_poly.entity_id
_entity_poly.type
_entity_poly.pdbx_seq_one_letter_code
_entity_poly.pdbx_strand_id
1 'polypeptide(L)'
;MDSNTAPNSRHCEDGQGTLSHCAPLAVPFVPFQQQGSKLYDQKDALANGTLFPGLNLPFHVKTQAATLAEGAAAELQALNFVITELGLYLDTHQEDAEAAALFQQYTRLAEQGRRRYEAMYGPLTQANAIQNGVYTWLNDPWPWEYRREGGDN
;
A
#
# COMPACT_ATOMS: atom_id res chain seq x y z
N MET A 1 48.48 2.14 24.30
CA MET A 1 47.34 3.09 24.30
C MET A 1 46.56 2.71 23.07
N ASP A 2 45.65 1.76 23.23
CA ASP A 2 44.98 1.13 22.11
C ASP A 2 43.86 2.05 21.64
N SER A 3 43.98 2.48 20.39
CA SER A 3 43.01 3.31 19.70
C SER A 3 41.65 2.62 19.71
N ASN A 4 40.70 3.23 20.41
CA ASN A 4 39.32 2.84 20.49
C ASN A 4 38.65 3.05 19.12
N THR A 5 38.71 2.04 18.26
CA THR A 5 37.97 2.03 16.99
C THR A 5 36.51 1.76 17.33
N ALA A 6 35.68 2.80 17.23
CA ALA A 6 34.23 2.68 17.34
C ALA A 6 33.71 1.51 16.48
N PRO A 7 32.75 0.70 16.94
CA PRO A 7 32.15 -0.30 16.08
C PRO A 7 31.50 0.44 14.92
N ASN A 8 32.00 0.20 13.70
CA ASN A 8 31.36 0.64 12.47
C ASN A 8 29.88 0.27 12.55
N SER A 9 29.00 1.27 12.70
CA SER A 9 27.55 1.10 12.58
C SER A 9 27.27 0.81 11.11
N ARG A 10 27.43 -0.46 10.72
CA ARG A 10 27.05 -0.92 9.39
C ARG A 10 25.53 -0.84 9.33
N HIS A 11 25.04 0.21 8.68
CA HIS A 11 23.63 0.26 8.26
C HIS A 11 23.37 -0.90 7.31
N CYS A 12 22.27 -1.63 7.55
CA CYS A 12 21.78 -2.63 6.61
C CYS A 12 21.31 -1.95 5.33
N GLU A 13 21.50 -2.61 4.19
CA GLU A 13 20.89 -2.18 2.92
C GLU A 13 19.36 -2.44 2.94
N ASP A 14 18.60 -1.85 2.02
CA ASP A 14 17.13 -1.98 1.98
C ASP A 14 16.63 -3.44 1.87
N GLY A 15 17.43 -4.32 1.24
CA GLY A 15 17.12 -5.75 1.11
C GLY A 15 17.55 -6.59 2.33
N GLN A 16 17.99 -5.94 3.41
CA GLN A 16 18.47 -6.57 4.63
C GLN A 16 17.73 -6.00 5.83
N GLY A 17 17.78 -6.72 6.95
CA GLY A 17 17.15 -6.30 8.19
C GLY A 17 17.99 -6.62 9.42
N THR A 18 17.56 -6.07 10.55
CA THR A 18 18.22 -6.26 11.85
C THR A 18 17.60 -7.42 12.60
N LEU A 19 18.42 -8.27 13.22
CA LEU A 19 17.96 -9.32 14.13
C LEU A 19 17.98 -8.80 15.58
N SER A 20 17.21 -9.45 16.46
CA SER A 20 17.21 -9.12 17.89
C SER A 20 18.59 -9.35 18.51
N HIS A 21 18.95 -8.53 19.50
CA HIS A 21 20.25 -8.64 20.19
C HIS A 21 20.43 -9.97 20.95
N CYS A 22 19.33 -10.62 21.35
CA CYS A 22 19.31 -11.95 21.93
C CYS A 22 18.19 -12.77 21.26
N ALA A 23 18.45 -14.06 21.00
CA ALA A 23 17.52 -14.93 20.29
C ALA A 23 17.73 -16.41 20.71
N PRO A 24 16.69 -17.25 20.82
CA PRO A 24 16.85 -18.68 21.12
C PRO A 24 17.55 -19.45 19.99
N LEU A 25 18.37 -20.44 20.37
CA LEU A 25 19.36 -21.11 19.50
C LEU A 25 18.81 -22.06 18.41
N ALA A 26 17.49 -22.18 18.23
CA ALA A 26 16.89 -23.18 17.33
C ALA A 26 15.59 -22.74 16.62
N VAL A 27 15.32 -21.43 16.57
CA VAL A 27 14.12 -20.88 15.91
C VAL A 27 14.56 -20.06 14.69
N PRO A 28 13.90 -20.19 13.52
CA PRO A 28 14.15 -19.27 12.41
C PRO A 28 13.61 -17.87 12.75
N PHE A 29 14.39 -16.83 12.43
CA PHE A 29 14.00 -15.43 12.66
C PHE A 29 13.83 -14.70 11.33
N VAL A 30 12.86 -13.80 11.29
CA VAL A 30 12.70 -12.82 10.21
C VAL A 30 13.40 -11.54 10.65
N PRO A 31 14.40 -11.04 9.90
CA PRO A 31 15.01 -9.74 10.19
C PRO A 31 13.98 -8.62 10.14
N PHE A 32 14.06 -7.69 11.10
CA PHE A 32 13.24 -6.49 11.11
C PHE A 32 13.64 -5.58 9.95
N GLN A 33 12.63 -5.10 9.23
CA GLN A 33 12.80 -4.06 8.22
C GLN A 33 13.51 -2.83 8.82
N GLN A 34 14.27 -2.11 8.01
CA GLN A 34 14.99 -0.93 8.48
C GLN A 34 14.10 0.30 8.57
N GLN A 35 14.50 1.25 9.42
CA GLN A 35 13.93 2.59 9.41
C GLN A 35 14.44 3.37 8.19
N GLY A 36 13.56 4.14 7.55
CA GLY A 36 13.92 4.97 6.40
C GLY A 36 14.26 4.19 5.13
N SER A 37 13.73 2.97 4.96
CA SER A 37 13.87 2.21 3.72
C SER A 37 13.32 2.97 2.51
N LYS A 38 13.88 2.73 1.33
CA LYS A 38 13.34 3.28 0.08
C LYS A 38 11.89 2.87 -0.13
N LEU A 39 11.12 3.75 -0.75
CA LEU A 39 9.71 3.55 -1.07
C LEU A 39 9.49 3.61 -2.59
N TYR A 40 8.58 2.79 -3.09
CA TYR A 40 8.01 2.98 -4.43
C TYR A 40 7.05 4.16 -4.47
N ASP A 41 6.78 4.68 -5.67
CA ASP A 41 5.60 5.51 -5.91
C ASP A 41 4.32 4.68 -5.69
N GLN A 42 3.20 5.34 -5.38
CA GLN A 42 1.92 4.69 -5.11
C GLN A 42 1.47 3.73 -6.23
N LYS A 43 1.70 4.06 -7.50
CA LYS A 43 1.32 3.18 -8.62
C LYS A 43 2.25 1.97 -8.69
N ASP A 44 3.55 2.20 -8.56
CA ASP A 44 4.55 1.13 -8.59
C ASP A 44 4.38 0.19 -7.39
N ALA A 45 4.03 0.73 -6.22
CA ALA A 45 3.77 -0.05 -5.02
C ALA A 45 2.61 -1.03 -5.25
N LEU A 46 1.49 -0.53 -5.80
CA LEU A 46 0.34 -1.37 -6.13
C LEU A 46 0.66 -2.41 -7.22
N ALA A 47 1.45 -2.03 -8.24
CA ALA A 47 1.82 -2.91 -9.34
C ALA A 47 2.77 -4.04 -8.92
N ASN A 48 3.70 -3.75 -8.00
CA ASN A 48 4.66 -4.71 -7.45
C ASN A 48 4.10 -5.49 -6.26
N GLY A 49 3.01 -5.02 -5.63
CA GLY A 49 2.41 -5.65 -4.47
C GLY A 49 3.17 -5.44 -3.16
N THR A 50 4.05 -4.44 -3.10
CA THR A 50 4.68 -3.96 -1.87
C THR A 50 5.09 -2.51 -2.01
N LEU A 51 5.01 -1.73 -0.92
CA LEU A 51 5.53 -0.36 -0.90
C LEU A 51 7.08 -0.31 -0.89
N PHE A 52 7.74 -1.38 -0.46
CA PHE A 52 9.16 -1.40 -0.17
C PHE A 52 9.94 -2.21 -1.22
N PRO A 53 10.81 -1.58 -2.04
CA PRO A 53 11.60 -2.28 -3.05
C PRO A 53 12.49 -3.38 -2.47
N GLY A 54 12.99 -3.21 -1.24
CA GLY A 54 13.77 -4.23 -0.53
C GLY A 54 12.99 -5.51 -0.21
N LEU A 55 11.66 -5.44 -0.18
CA LEU A 55 10.76 -6.58 0.02
C LEU A 55 10.23 -7.15 -1.30
N ASN A 56 10.53 -6.53 -2.44
CA ASN A 56 10.14 -7.02 -3.77
C ASN A 56 11.06 -8.17 -4.21
N LEU A 57 10.89 -9.32 -3.57
CA LEU A 57 11.71 -10.50 -3.78
C LEU A 57 11.14 -11.39 -4.90
N PRO A 58 11.98 -12.03 -5.74
CA PRO A 58 11.51 -12.90 -6.80
C PRO A 58 10.72 -14.09 -6.25
N PHE A 59 9.45 -14.23 -6.65
CA PHE A 59 8.62 -15.41 -6.37
C PHE A 59 8.19 -16.07 -7.68
N HIS A 60 8.58 -17.34 -7.90
CA HIS A 60 8.22 -18.15 -9.07
C HIS A 60 8.36 -17.43 -10.44
N VAL A 61 9.53 -16.85 -10.73
CA VAL A 61 9.90 -16.30 -12.06
C VAL A 61 9.04 -15.10 -12.52
N LYS A 62 8.10 -14.61 -11.71
CA LYS A 62 7.44 -13.32 -11.98
C LYS A 62 8.41 -12.19 -11.64
N THR A 63 9.08 -11.69 -12.66
CA THR A 63 10.06 -10.59 -12.55
C THR A 63 9.47 -9.24 -12.91
N GLN A 64 8.23 -9.18 -13.41
CA GLN A 64 7.60 -7.96 -13.90
C GLN A 64 6.31 -7.67 -13.14
N ALA A 65 6.15 -6.40 -12.78
CA ALA A 65 4.96 -5.84 -12.16
C ALA A 65 3.75 -5.95 -13.10
N ALA A 66 2.55 -6.00 -12.52
CA ALA A 66 1.32 -5.98 -13.31
C ALA A 66 1.09 -4.59 -13.94
N THR A 67 0.57 -4.56 -15.16
CA THR A 67 0.10 -3.31 -15.77
C THR A 67 -1.20 -2.88 -15.10
N LEU A 68 -1.19 -1.71 -14.48
CA LEU A 68 -2.37 -1.14 -13.84
C LEU A 68 -3.25 -0.41 -14.86
N ALA A 69 -4.57 -0.49 -14.68
CA ALA A 69 -5.50 0.34 -15.41
C ALA A 69 -5.32 1.82 -15.02
N GLU A 70 -5.63 2.73 -15.94
CA GLU A 70 -5.63 4.16 -15.66
C GLU A 70 -7.03 4.63 -15.25
N GLY A 71 -7.12 5.65 -14.40
CA GLY A 71 -8.38 6.28 -13.99
C GLY A 71 -8.49 6.51 -12.48
N ALA A 72 -9.58 7.16 -12.07
CA ALA A 72 -9.80 7.54 -10.68
C ALA A 72 -9.93 6.33 -9.74
N ALA A 73 -10.50 5.21 -10.21
CA ALA A 73 -10.55 3.96 -9.45
C ALA A 73 -9.14 3.45 -9.09
N ALA A 74 -8.27 3.38 -10.10
CA ALA A 74 -6.92 2.87 -9.96
C ALA A 74 -6.05 3.80 -9.10
N GLU A 75 -6.22 5.12 -9.24
CA GLU A 75 -5.56 6.10 -8.38
C GLU A 75 -5.98 5.94 -6.91
N LEU A 76 -7.28 5.80 -6.65
CA LEU A 76 -7.79 5.59 -5.30
C LEU A 76 -7.30 4.25 -4.72
N GLN A 77 -7.27 3.19 -5.52
CA GLN A 77 -6.74 1.89 -5.11
C GLN A 77 -5.26 1.98 -4.74
N ALA A 78 -4.45 2.70 -5.52
CA ALA A 78 -3.03 2.89 -5.23
C ALA A 78 -2.81 3.64 -3.91
N LEU A 79 -3.58 4.71 -3.67
CA LEU A 79 -3.52 5.45 -2.40
C LEU A 79 -3.90 4.57 -1.20
N ASN A 80 -4.99 3.79 -1.30
CA ASN A 80 -5.42 2.87 -0.25
C ASN A 80 -4.40 1.75 0.00
N PHE A 81 -3.72 1.29 -1.04
CA PHE A 81 -2.67 0.30 -0.93
C PHE A 81 -1.48 0.84 -0.11
N VAL A 82 -1.02 2.06 -0.42
CA VAL A 82 0.06 2.70 0.35
C VAL A 82 -0.31 2.90 1.82
N ILE A 83 -1.54 3.31 2.12
CA ILE A 83 -2.02 3.44 3.51
C ILE A 83 -1.93 2.10 4.24
N THR A 84 -2.36 1.01 3.58
CA THR A 84 -2.31 -0.34 4.15
C THR A 84 -0.87 -0.77 4.44
N GLU A 85 0.03 -0.60 3.48
CA GLU A 85 1.45 -0.96 3.63
C GLU A 85 2.15 -0.14 4.72
N LEU A 86 1.88 1.17 4.80
CA LEU A 86 2.43 2.02 5.85
C LEU A 86 1.87 1.65 7.23
N GLY A 87 0.59 1.25 7.32
CA GLY A 87 0.00 0.74 8.56
C GLY A 87 0.73 -0.51 9.06
N LEU A 88 0.93 -1.49 8.17
CA LEU A 88 1.67 -2.72 8.47
C LEU A 88 3.13 -2.45 8.88
N TYR A 89 3.77 -1.47 8.24
CA TYR A 89 5.11 -1.04 8.62
C TYR A 89 5.13 -0.46 10.04
N LEU A 90 4.18 0.44 10.36
CA LEU A 90 4.06 1.10 11.65
C LEU A 90 3.72 0.14 12.81
N ASP A 91 3.09 -1.01 12.55
CA ASP A 91 2.87 -2.06 13.56
C ASP A 91 4.18 -2.52 14.24
N THR A 92 5.31 -2.41 13.54
CA THR A 92 6.65 -2.74 14.06
C THR A 92 7.55 -1.52 14.29
N HIS A 93 7.15 -0.34 13.77
CA HIS A 93 7.93 0.90 13.79
C HIS A 93 7.11 2.08 14.35
N GLN A 94 6.44 1.90 15.50
CA GLN A 94 5.51 2.92 16.01
C GLN A 94 6.15 4.31 16.24
N GLU A 95 7.46 4.35 16.53
CA GLU A 95 8.20 5.57 16.83
C GLU A 95 8.74 6.28 15.57
N ASP A 96 8.54 5.71 14.39
CA ASP A 96 8.93 6.34 13.13
C ASP A 96 7.97 7.49 12.77
N ALA A 97 8.34 8.69 13.22
CA ALA A 97 7.57 9.90 12.98
C ALA A 97 7.45 10.26 11.49
N GLU A 98 8.44 9.90 10.66
CA GLU A 98 8.39 10.18 9.22
C GLU A 98 7.36 9.28 8.54
N ALA A 99 7.38 7.99 8.84
CA ALA A 99 6.38 7.04 8.35
C ALA A 99 4.96 7.39 8.83
N ALA A 100 4.81 7.83 10.09
CA ALA A 100 3.53 8.28 10.62
C ALA A 100 3.01 9.54 9.91
N ALA A 101 3.89 10.50 9.59
CA ALA A 101 3.53 11.68 8.81
C ALA A 101 3.10 11.31 7.38
N LEU A 102 3.81 10.38 6.74
CA LEU A 102 3.47 9.88 5.41
C LEU A 102 2.12 9.17 5.40
N PHE A 103 1.84 8.34 6.40
CA PHE A 103 0.55 7.67 6.58
C PHE A 103 -0.60 8.70 6.66
N GLN A 104 -0.43 9.77 7.44
CA GLN A 104 -1.42 10.84 7.54
C GLN A 104 -1.59 11.59 6.21
N GLN A 105 -0.50 11.85 5.50
CA GLN A 105 -0.55 12.50 4.18
C GLN A 105 -1.35 11.66 3.18
N TYR A 106 -1.03 10.37 3.04
CA TYR A 106 -1.73 9.48 2.12
C TYR A 106 -3.20 9.29 2.51
N THR A 107 -3.52 9.23 3.81
CA THR A 107 -4.92 9.20 4.27
C THR A 107 -5.70 10.42 3.76
N ARG A 108 -5.12 11.62 3.82
CA ARG A 108 -5.77 12.84 3.29
C ARG A 108 -5.92 12.80 1.77
N LEU A 109 -4.93 12.26 1.05
CA LEU A 109 -4.98 12.09 -0.40
C LEU A 109 -6.07 11.08 -0.80
N ALA A 110 -6.16 9.93 -0.12
CA ALA A 110 -7.18 8.92 -0.36
C ALA A 110 -8.59 9.48 -0.11
N GLU A 111 -8.78 10.28 0.94
CA GLU A 111 -10.05 10.96 1.20
C GLU A 111 -10.44 11.93 0.06
N GLN A 112 -9.48 12.66 -0.50
CA GLN A 112 -9.73 13.53 -1.67
C GLN A 112 -10.03 12.70 -2.92
N GLY A 113 -9.26 11.64 -3.17
CA GLY A 113 -9.47 10.71 -4.29
C GLY A 113 -10.85 10.05 -4.22
N ARG A 114 -11.28 9.63 -3.03
CA ARG A 114 -12.61 9.09 -2.75
C ARG A 114 -13.70 10.08 -3.12
N ARG A 115 -13.60 11.33 -2.65
CA ARG A 115 -14.59 12.38 -3.00
C ARG A 115 -14.69 12.61 -4.50
N ARG A 116 -13.55 12.65 -5.20
CA ARG A 116 -13.51 12.81 -6.67
C ARG A 116 -14.15 11.62 -7.37
N TYR A 117 -13.82 10.41 -6.94
CA TYR A 117 -14.42 9.19 -7.47
C TYR A 117 -15.93 9.19 -7.26
N GLU A 118 -16.39 9.44 -6.04
CA GLU A 118 -17.82 9.41 -5.71
C GLU A 118 -18.62 10.49 -6.44
N ALA A 119 -18.02 11.65 -6.71
CA ALA A 119 -18.64 12.70 -7.51
C ALA A 119 -18.86 12.32 -8.98
N MET A 120 -18.02 11.42 -9.53
CA MET A 120 -18.08 11.00 -10.94
C MET A 120 -18.86 9.69 -11.13
N TYR A 121 -18.74 8.76 -10.19
CA TYR A 121 -19.21 7.38 -10.36
C TYR A 121 -20.24 6.95 -9.32
N GLY A 122 -20.58 7.79 -8.34
CA GLY A 122 -21.51 7.43 -7.28
C GLY A 122 -20.85 6.86 -6.02
N PRO A 123 -21.63 6.56 -4.98
CA PRO A 123 -21.13 6.25 -3.64
C PRO A 123 -20.32 4.94 -3.59
N LEU A 124 -19.15 4.96 -2.92
CA LEU A 124 -18.35 3.74 -2.71
C LEU A 124 -18.83 2.91 -1.51
N THR A 125 -19.47 3.56 -0.55
CA THR A 125 -20.04 2.90 0.62
C THR A 125 -21.50 3.30 0.79
N GLN A 126 -22.30 2.39 1.32
CA GLN A 126 -23.73 2.62 1.55
C GLN A 126 -23.99 3.84 2.43
N ALA A 127 -23.07 4.16 3.36
CA ALA A 127 -23.15 5.33 4.23
C ALA A 127 -23.13 6.66 3.47
N ASN A 128 -22.51 6.69 2.28
CA ASN A 128 -22.39 7.88 1.43
C ASN A 128 -23.48 7.94 0.34
N ALA A 129 -24.44 7.03 0.37
CA ALA A 129 -25.41 6.87 -0.72
C ALA A 129 -26.60 7.83 -0.67
N ILE A 130 -26.64 8.81 0.24
CA ILE A 130 -27.69 9.83 0.23
C ILE A 130 -27.17 11.08 -0.46
N GLN A 131 -27.75 11.41 -1.61
CA GLN A 131 -27.46 12.64 -2.34
C GLN A 131 -28.76 13.43 -2.52
N ASN A 132 -28.80 14.68 -2.03
CA ASN A 132 -29.98 15.56 -2.11
C ASN A 132 -31.27 14.92 -1.57
N GLY A 133 -31.18 14.09 -0.52
CA GLY A 133 -32.33 13.41 0.08
C GLY A 133 -32.80 12.15 -0.66
N VAL A 134 -32.10 11.74 -1.72
CA VAL A 134 -32.38 10.51 -2.48
C VAL A 134 -31.32 9.46 -2.17
N TYR A 135 -31.75 8.22 -1.99
CA TYR A 135 -30.87 7.06 -1.76
C TYR A 135 -30.39 6.50 -3.11
N THR A 136 -29.15 6.79 -3.47
CA THR A 136 -28.54 6.54 -4.79
C THR A 136 -27.82 5.20 -4.92
N TRP A 137 -27.70 4.40 -3.85
CA TRP A 137 -26.99 3.11 -3.86
C TRP A 137 -27.53 2.11 -4.91
N LEU A 138 -28.81 2.24 -5.27
CA LEU A 138 -29.50 1.32 -6.19
C LEU A 138 -29.50 1.81 -7.64
N ASN A 139 -28.82 2.93 -7.93
CA ASN A 139 -28.88 3.56 -9.25
C ASN A 139 -28.02 2.84 -10.29
N ASP A 140 -26.95 2.16 -9.87
CA ASP A 140 -26.05 1.46 -10.78
C ASP A 140 -26.63 0.09 -11.17
N PRO A 141 -26.46 -0.33 -12.44
CA PRO A 141 -26.93 -1.63 -12.89
C PRO A 141 -26.17 -2.72 -12.15
N TRP A 142 -26.91 -3.75 -11.74
CA TRP A 142 -26.31 -4.89 -11.06
C TRP A 142 -25.34 -5.62 -12.00
N PRO A 143 -24.30 -6.31 -11.48
CA PRO A 143 -23.34 -7.03 -12.30
C PRO A 143 -23.95 -8.02 -13.31
N TRP A 144 -25.16 -8.52 -13.06
CA TRP A 144 -25.90 -9.42 -13.96
C TRP A 144 -26.85 -8.72 -14.94
N GLU A 145 -27.07 -7.40 -14.80
CA GLU A 145 -27.91 -6.61 -15.71
C GLU A 145 -27.15 -6.12 -16.94
N TYR A 146 -25.81 -6.20 -16.93
CA TYR A 146 -24.97 -6.02 -18.11
C TYR A 146 -25.21 -7.19 -19.09
N ARG A 147 -26.32 -7.13 -19.83
CA ARG A 147 -26.62 -8.05 -20.93
C ARG A 147 -25.64 -7.73 -22.06
N ARG A 148 -24.95 -8.75 -22.61
CA ARG A 148 -24.14 -8.58 -23.83
C ARG A 148 -25.06 -8.09 -24.95
N GLU A 149 -24.99 -6.81 -25.28
CA GLU A 149 -25.46 -6.32 -26.58
C GLU A 149 -24.55 -6.92 -27.65
N GLY A 150 -25.12 -7.78 -28.50
CA GLY A 150 -24.39 -8.44 -29.60
C GLY A 150 -24.66 -9.93 -29.70
N GLY A 151 -25.88 -10.28 -30.07
CA GLY A 151 -26.30 -11.63 -30.39
C GLY A 151 -27.61 -11.60 -31.17
N ASP A 152 -27.64 -10.81 -32.26
CA ASP A 152 -28.73 -10.86 -33.22
C ASP A 152 -28.65 -12.21 -33.98
N ASN A 153 -29.77 -12.94 -33.99
CA ASN A 153 -30.02 -14.13 -34.81
C ASN A 153 -30.30 -13.74 -36.26
#